data_AF-A0A917MUZ3-F1
#
_entry.id   AF-A0A917MUZ3-F1
#
_cell.length_a   1.000
_cell.length_b   1.000
_cell.length_c   1.000
_cell.angle_alpha   90.00
_cell.angle_beta   90.00
_cell.angle_gamma   90.00
#
_symmetry.space_group_name_H-M   'P 1'
#
loop_
_entity.id
_entity.type
_entity.pdbx_description
1 polymer ?
#
loop_
_entity_poly.entity_id
_entity_poly.type
_entity_poly.pdbx_seq_one_letter_code
_entity_poly.pdbx_strand_id
1 'polypeptide(L)'
;MLNNFPNSSAAFIEKVENSFNTVTRCVYEKNATNALQELAQGCNELLQLAEEHPNHPAITALFQEYIPYVVCSLDFLTKQAERAVAEPTVVNAKLQQVLQLYDTLGAGWLKAHMPPDCKLPEAFVTRERPLMACAYKAIENSFTTLAFTLPVAMALEVALVLIQAPAGQVITYSQWQYAQQLITHLQQLLNNQITPATEEHVITTLLALRCNTGQFSIWYTRHIKNTIQEAGTLTEKKSA
;
A
#
# COMPACT_ATOMS: atom_id res chain seq x y z
N MET A 1 27.63 23.47 7.00
CA MET A 1 28.09 23.47 8.40
C MET A 1 27.42 22.30 9.10
N LEU A 2 28.19 21.27 9.42
CA LEU A 2 27.73 20.09 10.16
C LEU A 2 27.71 20.48 11.64
N ASN A 3 26.52 20.71 12.20
CA ASN A 3 26.38 20.95 13.63
C ASN A 3 26.37 19.61 14.37
N ASN A 4 27.34 19.47 15.26
CA ASN A 4 27.50 18.43 16.25
C ASN A 4 26.23 18.25 17.10
N PHE A 5 25.58 17.09 16.98
CA PHE A 5 24.58 16.59 17.93
C PHE A 5 24.86 15.13 18.34
N PRO A 6 26.04 14.81 18.91
CA PRO A 6 26.31 13.42 19.31
C PRO A 6 25.45 12.97 20.51
N ASN A 7 25.03 13.88 21.40
CA ASN A 7 24.24 13.51 22.59
C ASN A 7 22.71 13.58 22.40
N SER A 8 22.20 14.35 21.42
CA SER A 8 20.75 14.38 21.18
C SER A 8 20.29 13.27 20.24
N SER A 9 21.16 12.78 19.35
CA SER A 9 20.81 11.72 18.40
C SER A 9 20.67 10.36 19.09
N ALA A 10 21.55 10.02 20.04
CA ALA A 10 21.51 8.75 20.76
C ALA A 10 20.30 8.65 21.71
N ALA A 11 20.05 9.68 22.53
CA ALA A 11 18.89 9.72 23.43
C ALA A 11 17.56 9.71 22.67
N PHE A 12 17.54 10.29 21.47
CA PHE A 12 16.39 10.29 20.59
C PHE A 12 16.14 8.91 19.95
N ILE A 13 17.19 8.23 19.46
CA ILE A 13 17.11 6.86 18.94
C ILE A 13 16.60 5.90 20.03
N GLU A 14 17.17 6.00 21.22
CA GLU A 14 16.74 5.22 22.39
C GLU A 14 15.26 5.47 22.72
N LYS A 15 14.77 6.70 22.57
CA LYS A 15 13.35 7.02 22.78
C LYS A 15 12.45 6.32 21.76
N VAL A 16 12.82 6.32 20.47
CA VAL A 16 12.06 5.61 19.42
C VAL A 16 12.01 4.11 19.70
N GLU A 17 13.15 3.49 20.03
CA GLU A 17 13.22 2.07 20.39
C GLU A 17 12.35 1.75 21.61
N ASN A 18 12.42 2.57 22.65
CA ASN A 18 11.62 2.41 23.87
C ASN A 18 10.13 2.55 23.60
N SER A 19 9.70 3.46 22.72
CA SER A 19 8.29 3.60 22.36
C SER A 19 7.81 2.37 21.57
N PHE A 20 8.61 1.81 20.65
CA PHE A 20 8.29 0.53 19.98
C PHE A 20 8.21 -0.66 20.94
N ASN A 21 9.16 -0.75 21.88
CA ASN A 21 9.17 -1.78 22.91
C ASN A 21 7.94 -1.65 23.83
N THR A 22 7.50 -0.42 24.11
CA THR A 22 6.27 -0.17 24.87
C THR A 22 5.03 -0.64 24.11
N VAL A 23 4.91 -0.28 22.83
CA VAL A 23 3.80 -0.73 21.97
C VAL A 23 3.73 -2.26 21.94
N THR A 24 4.84 -2.94 21.64
CA THR A 24 4.88 -4.40 21.58
C THR A 24 4.57 -5.03 22.93
N ARG A 25 5.17 -4.58 24.04
CA ARG A 25 4.90 -5.07 25.39
C ARG A 25 3.40 -4.95 25.75
N CYS A 26 2.82 -3.76 25.58
CA CYS A 26 1.43 -3.50 25.95
C CYS A 26 0.42 -4.31 25.11
N VAL A 27 0.78 -4.69 23.87
CA VAL A 27 -0.02 -5.61 23.04
C VAL A 27 -0.12 -7.00 23.67
N TYR A 28 0.98 -7.53 24.20
CA TYR A 28 1.03 -8.88 24.78
C TYR A 28 0.57 -8.94 26.25
N GLU A 29 0.51 -7.81 26.96
CA GLU A 29 0.05 -7.76 28.34
C GLU A 29 -1.47 -7.99 28.48
N LYS A 30 -1.83 -8.89 29.41
CA LYS A 30 -3.22 -9.26 29.69
C LYS A 30 -3.97 -8.29 30.61
N ASN A 31 -3.27 -7.45 31.38
CA ASN A 31 -3.90 -6.52 32.32
C ASN A 31 -4.38 -5.26 31.58
N ALA A 32 -5.68 -4.96 31.70
CA ALA A 32 -6.42 -4.24 30.67
C ALA A 32 -6.38 -2.70 30.71
N THR A 33 -6.29 -2.07 31.88
CA THR A 33 -6.57 -0.61 31.96
C THR A 33 -5.33 0.26 31.77
N ASN A 34 -4.24 -0.02 32.50
CA ASN A 34 -2.99 0.75 32.37
C ASN A 34 -2.30 0.48 31.03
N ALA A 35 -2.35 -0.77 30.53
CA ALA A 35 -1.74 -1.14 29.26
C ALA A 35 -2.38 -0.43 28.05
N LEU A 36 -3.66 -0.06 28.10
CA LEU A 36 -4.30 0.70 27.01
C LEU A 36 -3.83 2.16 26.98
N GLN A 37 -3.65 2.77 28.15
CA GLN A 37 -3.14 4.14 28.25
C GLN A 37 -1.65 4.20 27.85
N GLU A 38 -0.85 3.25 28.33
CA GLU A 38 0.56 3.12 27.96
C GLU A 38 0.73 2.83 26.46
N LEU A 39 -0.13 1.99 25.87
CA LEU A 39 -0.14 1.73 24.43
C LEU A 39 -0.45 3.01 23.64
N ALA A 40 -1.51 3.74 24.04
CA ALA A 40 -1.87 4.99 23.39
C ALA A 40 -0.73 6.02 23.48
N GLN A 41 -0.07 6.12 24.62
CA GLN A 41 1.08 7.00 24.82
C GLN A 41 2.24 6.59 23.92
N GLY A 42 2.62 5.31 23.90
CA GLY A 42 3.70 4.81 23.05
C GLY A 42 3.44 5.04 21.55
N CYS A 43 2.20 4.82 21.10
CA CYS A 43 1.80 5.16 19.72
C CYS A 43 1.94 6.66 19.45
N ASN A 44 1.40 7.53 20.32
CA ASN A 44 1.46 8.98 20.14
C ASN A 44 2.90 9.52 20.16
N GLU A 45 3.76 8.99 21.02
CA GLU A 45 5.17 9.36 21.04
C GLU A 45 5.86 9.03 19.73
N LEU A 46 5.63 7.83 19.16
CA LEU A 46 6.19 7.48 17.84
C LEU A 46 5.72 8.42 16.74
N LEU A 47 4.44 8.82 16.78
CA LEU A 47 3.88 9.78 15.82
C LEU A 47 4.54 11.16 15.95
N GLN A 48 4.67 11.68 17.17
CA GLN A 48 5.34 12.96 17.43
C GLN A 48 6.81 12.93 16.98
N LEU A 49 7.54 11.86 17.30
CA LEU A 49 8.95 11.71 16.92
C LEU A 49 9.12 11.67 15.39
N ALA A 50 8.17 11.06 14.66
CA ALA A 50 8.16 11.06 13.20
C ALA A 50 7.87 12.45 12.60
N GLU A 51 7.07 13.27 13.27
CA GLU A 51 6.72 14.63 12.82
C GLU A 51 7.81 15.65 13.16
N GLU A 52 8.45 15.55 14.33
CA GLU A 52 9.48 16.48 14.80
C GLU A 52 10.79 16.35 14.00
N HIS A 53 11.07 15.18 13.43
CA HIS A 53 12.31 14.88 12.74
C HIS A 53 12.09 14.24 11.36
N PRO A 54 11.45 14.95 10.41
CA PRO A 54 11.12 14.39 9.11
C PRO A 54 12.40 14.04 8.33
N ASN A 55 12.42 12.85 7.70
CA ASN A 55 13.53 12.35 6.88
C ASN A 55 14.86 12.13 7.62
N HIS A 56 14.86 11.96 8.94
CA HIS A 56 16.09 11.62 9.66
C HIS A 56 16.49 10.15 9.39
N PRO A 57 17.71 9.86 8.87
CA PRO A 57 18.07 8.50 8.43
C PRO A 57 17.99 7.42 9.52
N ALA A 58 18.36 7.74 10.76
CA ALA A 58 18.26 6.79 11.87
C ALA A 58 16.80 6.45 12.21
N ILE A 59 15.88 7.41 12.06
CA ILE A 59 14.44 7.20 12.27
C ILE A 59 13.89 6.26 11.21
N THR A 60 14.25 6.54 9.96
CA THR A 60 13.89 5.69 8.82
C THR A 60 14.35 4.24 9.04
N ALA A 61 15.60 4.04 9.47
CA ALA A 61 16.15 2.71 9.72
C ALA A 61 15.39 1.97 10.83
N LEU A 62 15.11 2.65 11.95
CA LEU A 62 14.33 2.07 13.05
C LEU A 62 12.90 1.74 12.60
N PHE A 63 12.21 2.65 11.90
CA PHE A 63 10.87 2.35 11.39
C PHE A 63 10.87 1.13 10.48
N GLN A 64 11.84 1.02 9.57
CA GLN A 64 12.00 -0.15 8.70
C GLN A 64 12.17 -1.45 9.48
N GLU A 65 12.96 -1.42 10.54
CA GLU A 65 13.17 -2.56 11.43
C GLU A 65 11.91 -2.92 12.23
N TYR A 66 11.19 -1.93 12.74
CA TYR A 66 10.07 -2.14 13.67
C TYR A 66 8.72 -2.38 13.00
N ILE A 67 8.51 -1.95 11.74
CA ILE A 67 7.25 -2.19 11.00
C ILE A 67 6.82 -3.67 10.99
N PRO A 68 7.71 -4.64 10.71
CA PRO A 68 7.36 -6.07 10.81
C PRO A 68 6.79 -6.48 12.18
N TYR A 69 7.29 -5.91 13.28
CA TYR A 69 6.79 -6.20 14.63
C TYR A 69 5.42 -5.57 14.89
N VAL A 70 5.14 -4.39 14.31
CA VAL A 70 3.81 -3.78 14.31
C VAL A 70 2.82 -4.67 13.56
N VAL A 71 3.22 -5.22 12.41
CA VAL A 71 2.41 -6.19 11.64
C VAL A 71 2.11 -7.44 12.48
N CYS A 72 3.13 -8.02 13.13
CA CYS A 72 2.94 -9.18 14.01
C CYS A 72 1.99 -8.87 15.19
N SER A 73 2.09 -7.66 15.76
CA SER A 73 1.22 -7.20 16.84
C SER A 73 -0.24 -7.11 16.40
N LEU A 74 -0.49 -6.59 15.19
CA LEU A 74 -1.83 -6.53 14.61
C LEU A 74 -2.41 -7.92 14.34
N ASP A 75 -1.64 -8.81 13.71
CA ASP A 75 -2.09 -10.18 13.44
C ASP A 75 -2.42 -10.94 14.73
N PHE A 76 -1.64 -10.70 15.80
CA PHE A 76 -1.90 -11.28 17.11
C PHE A 76 -3.22 -10.77 17.71
N LEU A 77 -3.44 -9.46 17.67
CA LEU A 77 -4.67 -8.82 18.18
C LEU A 77 -5.90 -9.25 17.37
N THR A 78 -5.80 -9.39 16.04
CA THR A 78 -6.87 -9.92 15.19
C THR A 78 -7.26 -11.33 15.63
N LYS A 79 -6.29 -12.23 15.79
CA LYS A 79 -6.55 -13.60 16.26
C LYS A 79 -7.12 -13.65 17.68
N GLN A 80 -6.73 -12.71 18.56
CA GLN A 80 -7.33 -12.61 19.88
C GLN A 80 -8.78 -12.13 19.81
N ALA A 81 -9.08 -11.12 18.99
CA ALA A 81 -10.43 -10.59 18.81
C ALA A 81 -11.39 -11.67 18.29
N GLU A 82 -10.94 -12.53 17.38
CA GLU A 82 -11.72 -13.67 16.87
C GLU A 82 -12.01 -14.74 17.93
N ARG A 83 -11.11 -14.91 18.92
CA ARG A 83 -11.22 -15.92 19.98
C ARG A 83 -11.92 -15.41 21.24
N ALA A 84 -12.02 -14.10 21.41
CA ALA A 84 -12.55 -13.49 22.63
C ALA A 84 -14.08 -13.59 22.67
N VAL A 85 -14.61 -14.48 23.51
CA VAL A 85 -16.06 -14.69 23.69
C VAL A 85 -16.67 -13.70 24.69
N ALA A 86 -15.89 -13.15 25.63
CA ALA A 86 -16.40 -12.40 26.79
C ALA A 86 -15.97 -10.92 26.90
N GLU A 87 -14.83 -10.51 26.35
CA GLU A 87 -14.34 -9.12 26.45
C GLU A 87 -13.71 -8.61 25.13
N PRO A 88 -14.48 -8.51 24.04
CA PRO A 88 -13.98 -8.00 22.76
C PRO A 88 -13.56 -6.52 22.82
N THR A 89 -13.98 -5.75 23.84
CA THR A 89 -13.81 -4.29 23.87
C THR A 89 -12.35 -3.84 24.04
N VAL A 90 -11.57 -4.46 24.95
CA VAL A 90 -10.18 -4.05 25.21
C VAL A 90 -9.26 -4.47 24.06
N VAL A 91 -9.41 -5.70 23.57
CA VAL A 91 -8.63 -6.21 22.43
C VAL A 91 -8.92 -5.38 21.17
N ASN A 92 -10.19 -5.04 20.92
CA ASN A 92 -10.55 -4.17 19.81
C ASN A 92 -9.97 -2.75 19.98
N ALA A 93 -9.96 -2.19 21.19
CA ALA A 93 -9.37 -0.88 21.44
C ALA A 93 -7.85 -0.88 21.16
N LYS A 94 -7.12 -1.91 21.62
CA LYS A 94 -5.69 -2.09 21.29
C LYS A 94 -5.50 -2.24 19.78
N LEU A 95 -6.33 -3.05 19.12
CA LEU A 95 -6.26 -3.27 17.67
C LEU A 95 -6.42 -1.96 16.90
N GLN A 96 -7.39 -1.13 17.27
CA GLN A 96 -7.61 0.17 16.62
C GLN A 96 -6.43 1.13 16.81
N GLN A 97 -5.84 1.20 18.02
CA GLN A 97 -4.69 2.08 18.28
C GLN A 97 -3.46 1.67 17.46
N VAL A 98 -3.15 0.37 17.40
CA VAL A 98 -2.01 -0.13 16.62
C VAL A 98 -2.29 0.00 15.12
N LEU A 99 -3.54 -0.16 14.69
CA LEU A 99 -3.92 -0.01 13.28
C LEU A 99 -3.78 1.45 12.84
N GLN A 100 -4.13 2.41 13.71
CA GLN A 100 -3.91 3.83 13.46
C GLN A 100 -2.41 4.16 13.36
N LEU A 101 -1.58 3.60 14.24
CA LEU A 101 -0.13 3.74 14.13
C LEU A 101 0.35 3.23 12.76
N TYR A 102 -0.08 2.03 12.36
CA TYR A 102 0.28 1.44 11.06
C TYR A 102 -0.14 2.31 9.87
N ASP A 103 -1.33 2.91 9.91
CA ASP A 103 -1.80 3.83 8.87
C ASP A 103 -0.88 5.04 8.71
N THR A 104 -0.41 5.61 9.82
CA THR A 104 0.54 6.72 9.77
C THR A 104 1.90 6.29 9.24
N LEU A 105 2.41 5.11 9.63
CA LEU A 105 3.65 4.56 9.09
C LEU A 105 3.55 4.33 7.57
N GLY A 106 2.36 3.95 7.09
CA GLY A 106 2.05 3.76 5.67
C GLY A 106 1.75 5.05 4.88
N ALA A 107 1.83 6.22 5.50
CA ALA A 107 1.46 7.51 4.92
C ALA A 107 2.61 8.53 4.90
N GLY A 108 2.34 9.69 4.28
CA GLY A 108 3.28 10.81 4.24
C GLY A 108 4.66 10.44 3.67
N TRP A 109 5.72 10.97 4.30
CA TRP A 109 7.10 10.70 3.92
C TRP A 109 7.57 9.29 4.34
N LEU A 110 7.01 8.74 5.42
CA LEU A 110 7.32 7.38 5.92
C LEU A 110 6.89 6.29 4.95
N LYS A 111 5.85 6.54 4.13
CA LYS A 111 5.42 5.64 3.06
C LYS A 111 6.57 5.17 2.17
N ALA A 112 7.52 6.06 1.86
CA ALA A 112 8.68 5.74 1.02
C ALA A 112 9.67 4.77 1.68
N HIS A 113 9.51 4.52 2.98
CA HIS A 113 10.37 3.69 3.78
C HIS A 113 9.71 2.40 4.23
N MET A 114 8.44 2.15 3.88
CA MET A 114 7.79 0.87 4.15
C MET A 114 8.55 -0.27 3.45
N PRO A 115 8.95 -1.34 4.16
CA PRO A 115 9.67 -2.45 3.53
C PRO A 115 8.77 -3.15 2.49
N PRO A 116 9.21 -3.27 1.23
CA PRO A 116 8.36 -3.72 0.12
C PRO A 116 7.85 -5.15 0.29
N ASP A 117 8.66 -6.01 0.91
CA ASP A 117 8.34 -7.42 1.14
C ASP A 117 7.63 -7.65 2.49
N CYS A 118 7.37 -6.59 3.25
CA CYS A 118 6.64 -6.70 4.50
C CYS A 118 5.21 -7.17 4.22
N LYS A 119 4.76 -8.16 4.99
CA LYS A 119 3.35 -8.59 4.97
C LYS A 119 2.44 -7.42 5.40
N LEU A 120 1.28 -7.31 4.77
CA LEU A 120 0.19 -6.46 5.27
C LEU A 120 -0.55 -7.11 6.45
N PRO A 121 -0.86 -6.34 7.51
CA PRO A 121 -1.70 -6.82 8.62
C PRO A 121 -3.07 -7.31 8.15
N GLU A 122 -3.57 -8.39 8.73
CA GLU A 122 -4.89 -8.93 8.36
C GLU A 122 -6.04 -7.95 8.64
N ALA A 123 -5.97 -7.20 9.74
CA ALA A 123 -6.92 -6.13 10.05
C ALA A 123 -6.94 -5.03 8.98
N PHE A 124 -5.77 -4.63 8.47
CA PHE A 124 -5.65 -3.65 7.39
C PHE A 124 -6.27 -4.19 6.10
N VAL A 125 -5.90 -5.40 5.70
CA VAL A 125 -6.42 -6.02 4.48
C VAL A 125 -7.94 -6.19 4.55
N THR A 126 -8.48 -6.61 5.70
CA THR A 126 -9.93 -6.77 5.90
C THR A 126 -10.67 -5.44 5.74
N ARG A 127 -10.08 -4.34 6.23
CA ARG A 127 -10.65 -3.00 6.13
C ARG A 127 -10.56 -2.42 4.71
N GLU A 128 -9.41 -2.56 4.06
CA GLU A 128 -9.10 -1.84 2.81
C GLU A 128 -9.48 -2.62 1.53
N ARG A 129 -9.55 -3.96 1.59
CA ARG A 129 -9.90 -4.79 0.43
C ARG A 129 -11.28 -4.48 -0.16
N PRO A 130 -12.34 -4.26 0.63
CA PRO A 130 -13.63 -3.82 0.09
C PRO A 130 -13.55 -2.48 -0.66
N LEU A 131 -12.71 -1.54 -0.18
CA LEU A 131 -12.52 -0.24 -0.83
C LEU A 131 -11.81 -0.41 -2.17
N MET A 132 -10.76 -1.24 -2.21
CA MET A 132 -10.07 -1.60 -3.46
C MET A 132 -11.02 -2.28 -4.45
N ALA A 133 -11.88 -3.18 -3.98
CA ALA A 133 -12.88 -3.85 -4.82
C ALA A 133 -13.91 -2.88 -5.39
N CYS A 134 -14.35 -1.90 -4.60
CA CYS A 134 -15.25 -0.84 -5.05
C CYS A 134 -14.59 0.02 -6.14
N ALA A 135 -13.35 0.46 -5.90
CA ALA A 135 -12.60 1.28 -6.86
C ALA A 135 -12.30 0.52 -8.16
N TYR A 136 -11.92 -0.76 -8.07
CA TYR A 136 -11.77 -1.64 -9.23
C TYR A 136 -13.05 -1.68 -10.08
N LYS A 137 -14.20 -1.93 -9.46
CA LYS A 137 -15.49 -2.02 -10.19
C LYS A 137 -15.87 -0.69 -10.83
N ALA A 138 -15.59 0.44 -10.16
CA ALA A 138 -15.85 1.75 -10.73
C ALA A 138 -15.04 1.96 -12.02
N ILE A 139 -13.75 1.63 -12.00
CA ILE A 139 -12.86 1.74 -13.18
C ILE A 139 -13.31 0.78 -14.29
N GLU A 140 -13.59 -0.48 -13.96
CA GLU A 140 -14.06 -1.50 -14.91
C GLU A 140 -15.34 -1.05 -15.64
N ASN A 141 -16.32 -0.51 -14.91
CA ASN A 141 -17.56 0.01 -15.49
C ASN A 141 -17.35 1.26 -16.37
N SER A 142 -16.36 2.10 -16.04
CA SER A 142 -16.06 3.28 -16.87
C SER A 142 -15.36 2.90 -18.18
N PHE A 143 -14.39 1.99 -18.14
CA PHE A 143 -13.64 1.59 -19.33
C PHE A 143 -14.36 0.59 -20.22
N THR A 144 -15.32 -0.20 -19.71
CA THR A 144 -16.20 -1.07 -20.54
C THR A 144 -17.00 -0.31 -21.59
N THR A 145 -17.20 0.99 -21.39
CA THR A 145 -17.85 1.88 -22.37
C THR A 145 -16.90 2.49 -23.39
N LEU A 146 -15.59 2.26 -23.27
CA LEU A 146 -14.53 2.82 -24.13
C LEU A 146 -13.86 1.69 -24.94
N ALA A 147 -13.25 2.03 -26.09
CA ALA A 147 -12.62 1.06 -27.00
C ALA A 147 -11.35 0.36 -26.45
N PHE A 148 -10.92 0.64 -25.22
CA PHE A 148 -9.62 0.22 -24.67
C PHE A 148 -9.74 -0.68 -23.43
N THR A 149 -10.78 -1.52 -23.39
CA THR A 149 -11.09 -2.44 -22.28
C THR A 149 -9.97 -3.43 -21.98
N LEU A 150 -9.33 -3.95 -23.02
CA LEU A 150 -8.35 -5.02 -22.89
C LEU A 150 -7.06 -4.62 -22.14
N PRO A 151 -6.35 -3.53 -22.50
CA PRO A 151 -5.16 -3.11 -21.74
C PRO A 151 -5.47 -2.74 -20.29
N VAL A 152 -6.63 -2.14 -20.03
CA VAL A 152 -7.07 -1.80 -18.67
C VAL A 152 -7.36 -3.06 -17.85
N ALA A 153 -8.07 -4.03 -18.43
CA ALA A 153 -8.33 -5.31 -17.77
C ALA A 153 -7.02 -6.06 -17.43
N MET A 154 -6.06 -6.09 -18.36
CA MET A 154 -4.75 -6.71 -18.13
C MET A 154 -3.93 -6.00 -17.06
N ALA A 155 -4.04 -4.67 -16.96
CA ALA A 155 -3.36 -3.91 -15.90
C ALA A 155 -4.00 -4.17 -14.53
N LEU A 156 -5.33 -4.18 -14.47
CA LEU A 156 -6.08 -4.39 -13.24
C LEU A 156 -6.08 -5.84 -12.74
N GLU A 157 -5.56 -6.80 -13.51
CA GLU A 157 -5.40 -8.19 -13.09
C GLU A 157 -4.70 -8.30 -11.73
N VAL A 158 -3.67 -7.47 -11.49
CA VAL A 158 -2.95 -7.48 -10.21
C VAL A 158 -3.83 -7.05 -9.04
N ALA A 159 -4.69 -6.05 -9.24
CA ALA A 159 -5.66 -5.64 -8.22
C ALA A 159 -6.73 -6.73 -8.01
N LEU A 160 -7.20 -7.35 -9.10
CA LEU A 160 -8.21 -8.42 -9.04
C LEU A 160 -7.71 -9.62 -8.24
N VAL A 161 -6.45 -10.05 -8.46
CA VAL A 161 -5.81 -11.13 -7.70
C VAL A 161 -5.80 -10.82 -6.21
N LEU A 162 -5.51 -9.59 -5.80
CA LEU A 162 -5.50 -9.19 -4.39
C LEU A 162 -6.91 -9.11 -3.80
N ILE A 163 -7.90 -8.65 -4.58
CA ILE A 163 -9.31 -8.60 -4.18
C ILE A 163 -9.85 -10.02 -3.96
N GLN A 164 -9.46 -10.97 -4.82
CA GLN A 164 -9.92 -12.36 -4.78
C GLN A 164 -9.06 -13.26 -3.89
N ALA A 165 -7.95 -12.74 -3.33
CA ALA A 165 -7.07 -13.50 -2.48
C ALA A 165 -7.83 -14.09 -1.27
N PRO A 166 -7.77 -15.41 -1.02
CA PRO A 166 -8.38 -16.02 0.16
C PRO A 166 -7.93 -15.33 1.46
N ALA A 167 -8.78 -15.41 2.48
CA ALA A 167 -8.44 -14.99 3.84
C ALA A 167 -7.16 -15.71 4.31
N GLY A 168 -6.30 -15.01 5.04
CA GLY A 168 -5.01 -15.54 5.49
C GLY A 168 -3.92 -15.66 4.42
N GLN A 169 -4.19 -15.40 3.13
CA GLN A 169 -3.11 -15.32 2.13
C GLN A 169 -2.17 -14.16 2.46
N VAL A 170 -0.87 -14.43 2.44
CA VAL A 170 0.15 -13.40 2.61
C VAL A 170 0.13 -12.46 1.42
N ILE A 171 -0.18 -11.19 1.69
CA ILE A 171 -0.09 -10.08 0.73
C ILE A 171 1.02 -9.17 1.21
N THR A 172 1.95 -8.81 0.32
CA THR A 172 3.05 -7.89 0.63
C THR A 172 2.65 -6.44 0.39
N TYR A 173 3.34 -5.52 1.06
CA TYR A 173 3.14 -4.09 0.90
C TYR A 173 3.34 -3.63 -0.55
N SER A 174 4.39 -4.12 -1.22
CA SER A 174 4.69 -3.76 -2.61
C SER A 174 3.59 -4.19 -3.58
N GLN A 175 3.04 -5.40 -3.43
CA GLN A 175 1.91 -5.88 -4.24
C GLN A 175 0.69 -4.97 -4.07
N TRP A 176 0.37 -4.63 -2.83
CA TRP A 176 -0.77 -3.79 -2.51
C TRP A 176 -0.62 -2.35 -2.99
N GLN A 177 0.54 -1.75 -2.72
CA GLN A 177 0.87 -0.39 -3.14
C GLN A 177 0.79 -0.26 -4.66
N TYR A 178 1.33 -1.24 -5.37
CA TYR A 178 1.29 -1.26 -6.83
C TYR A 178 -0.15 -1.34 -7.36
N ALA A 179 -1.00 -2.21 -6.79
CA ALA A 179 -2.42 -2.27 -7.15
C ALA A 179 -3.16 -0.94 -6.86
N GLN A 180 -2.90 -0.31 -5.72
CA GLN A 180 -3.47 1.00 -5.38
C GLN A 180 -3.01 2.11 -6.35
N GLN A 181 -1.73 2.09 -6.75
CA GLN A 181 -1.19 3.05 -7.73
C GLN A 181 -1.88 2.87 -9.08
N LEU A 182 -2.02 1.64 -9.58
CA LEU A 182 -2.74 1.37 -10.83
C LEU A 182 -4.17 1.90 -10.80
N ILE A 183 -4.93 1.58 -9.75
CA ILE A 183 -6.30 2.08 -9.56
C ILE A 183 -6.32 3.60 -9.55
N THR A 184 -5.44 4.23 -8.77
CA THR A 184 -5.39 5.71 -8.64
C THR A 184 -5.11 6.37 -9.98
N HIS A 185 -4.12 5.88 -10.73
CA HIS A 185 -3.76 6.46 -12.02
C HIS A 185 -4.84 6.24 -13.08
N LEU A 186 -5.46 5.06 -13.13
CA LEU A 186 -6.57 4.80 -14.04
C LEU A 186 -7.80 5.66 -13.69
N GLN A 187 -8.07 5.88 -12.41
CA GLN A 187 -9.12 6.79 -11.97
C GLN A 187 -8.80 8.26 -12.30
N GLN A 188 -7.53 8.67 -12.18
CA GLN A 188 -7.09 10.00 -12.63
C GLN A 188 -7.26 10.17 -14.14
N LEU A 189 -6.98 9.14 -14.95
CA LEU A 189 -7.24 9.18 -16.39
C LEU A 189 -8.72 9.37 -16.71
N LEU A 190 -9.62 8.77 -15.92
CA LEU A 190 -11.07 8.95 -16.09
C LEU A 190 -11.52 10.37 -15.68
N ASN A 191 -10.95 10.90 -14.60
CA ASN A 191 -11.36 12.20 -14.05
C ASN A 191 -10.76 13.39 -14.80
N ASN A 192 -9.53 13.24 -15.30
CA ASN A 192 -8.87 14.25 -16.12
C ASN A 192 -9.47 14.16 -17.52
N GLN A 193 -10.43 15.03 -17.82
CA GLN A 193 -11.18 15.16 -19.07
C GLN A 193 -10.30 15.48 -20.30
N ILE A 194 -9.30 14.66 -20.61
CA ILE A 194 -8.65 14.66 -21.93
C ILE A 194 -9.62 13.91 -22.84
N THR A 195 -10.53 14.65 -23.46
CA THR A 195 -11.44 14.12 -24.47
C THR A 195 -10.70 13.96 -25.81
N PRO A 196 -10.74 12.78 -26.45
CA PRO A 196 -10.86 11.44 -25.89
C PRO A 196 -9.49 10.87 -25.49
N ALA A 197 -9.42 10.18 -24.35
CA ALA A 197 -8.25 9.38 -24.00
C ALA A 197 -8.06 8.33 -25.11
N THR A 198 -6.98 8.46 -25.87
CA THR A 198 -6.66 7.54 -26.96
C THR A 198 -6.08 6.24 -26.40
N GLU A 199 -6.10 5.17 -27.21
CA GLU A 199 -5.41 3.91 -26.88
C GLU A 199 -3.97 4.16 -26.46
N GLU A 200 -3.30 5.01 -27.23
CA GLU A 200 -1.92 5.41 -27.03
C GLU A 200 -1.72 6.09 -25.67
N HIS A 201 -2.66 6.92 -25.22
CA HIS A 201 -2.58 7.57 -23.91
C HIS A 201 -2.72 6.57 -22.75
N VAL A 202 -3.62 5.60 -22.91
CA VAL A 202 -3.80 4.50 -21.93
C VAL A 202 -2.55 3.63 -21.90
N ILE A 203 -2.07 3.18 -23.06
CA ILE A 203 -0.84 2.37 -23.19
C ILE A 203 0.36 3.11 -22.58
N THR A 204 0.55 4.38 -22.92
CA THR A 204 1.67 5.20 -22.42
C THR A 204 1.62 5.32 -20.90
N THR A 205 0.43 5.51 -20.34
CA THR A 205 0.24 5.53 -18.88
C THR A 205 0.61 4.19 -18.26
N LEU A 206 0.13 3.08 -18.83
CA LEU A 206 0.44 1.74 -18.32
C LEU A 206 1.94 1.41 -18.40
N LEU A 207 2.62 1.85 -19.47
CA LEU A 207 4.08 1.72 -19.60
C LEU A 207 4.82 2.59 -18.57
N ALA A 208 4.37 3.82 -18.34
CA ALA A 208 4.94 4.72 -17.33
C ALA A 208 4.79 4.15 -15.91
N LEU A 209 3.69 3.44 -15.65
CA LEU A 209 3.46 2.70 -14.40
C LEU A 209 4.22 1.38 -14.32
N ARG A 210 5.03 1.06 -15.34
CA ARG A 210 5.77 -0.19 -15.46
C ARG A 210 4.86 -1.41 -15.32
N CYS A 211 3.67 -1.33 -15.91
CA CYS A 211 2.78 -2.47 -16.00
C CYS A 211 3.45 -3.57 -16.81
N ASN A 212 3.99 -4.56 -16.11
CA ASN A 212 4.66 -5.72 -16.69
C ASN A 212 3.98 -7.00 -16.22
N THR A 213 2.65 -7.02 -16.28
CA THR A 213 1.96 -8.31 -16.22
C THR A 213 2.39 -9.10 -17.45
N GLY A 214 2.64 -10.40 -17.30
CA GLY A 214 3.02 -11.25 -18.44
C GLY A 214 2.01 -11.13 -19.59
N GLN A 215 0.73 -10.96 -19.27
CA GLN A 215 -0.35 -10.73 -20.22
C GLN A 215 -0.24 -9.39 -20.95
N PHE A 216 0.01 -8.28 -20.22
CA PHE A 216 0.18 -6.97 -20.84
C PHE A 216 1.39 -6.95 -21.78
N SER A 217 2.52 -7.54 -21.39
CA SER A 217 3.72 -7.60 -22.22
C SER A 217 3.52 -8.42 -23.50
N ILE A 218 2.82 -9.55 -23.41
CA ILE A 218 2.45 -10.36 -24.58
C ILE A 218 1.51 -9.58 -25.51
N TRP A 219 0.48 -8.95 -24.94
CA TRP A 219 -0.49 -8.16 -25.70
C TRP A 219 0.17 -6.97 -26.39
N TYR A 220 0.96 -6.18 -25.67
CA TYR A 220 1.62 -4.99 -26.19
C TYR A 220 2.59 -5.32 -27.34
N THR A 221 3.35 -6.41 -27.20
CA THR A 221 4.24 -6.91 -28.27
C THR A 221 3.44 -7.26 -29.54
N ARG A 222 2.29 -7.93 -29.39
CA ARG A 222 1.42 -8.26 -30.53
C ARG A 222 0.78 -7.02 -31.15
N HIS A 223 0.32 -6.09 -30.31
CA HIS A 223 -0.28 -4.84 -30.72
C HIS A 223 0.69 -4.04 -31.59
N ILE A 224 1.92 -3.77 -31.10
CA ILE A 224 2.95 -3.07 -31.90
C ILE A 224 3.23 -3.78 -33.22
N LYS A 225 3.38 -5.12 -33.21
CA LYS A 225 3.67 -5.87 -34.43
C LYS A 225 2.59 -5.66 -35.49
N ASN A 226 1.32 -5.71 -35.08
CA ASN A 226 0.19 -5.50 -35.98
C ASN A 226 0.16 -4.05 -36.50
N THR A 227 0.35 -3.06 -35.63
CA THR A 227 0.39 -1.64 -36.02
C THR A 227 1.51 -1.34 -37.03
N ILE A 228 2.71 -1.91 -36.84
CA ILE A 228 3.83 -1.75 -37.79
C ILE A 228 3.51 -2.42 -39.13
N GLN A 229 2.92 -3.62 -39.12
CA GLN A 229 2.51 -4.32 -40.34
C GLN A 229 1.45 -3.53 -41.12
N GLU A 230 0.45 -3.00 -40.44
CA GLU A 230 -0.59 -2.15 -41.04
C GLU A 230 0.01 -0.86 -41.61
N ALA A 231 0.92 -0.20 -40.89
CA ALA A 231 1.62 0.98 -41.39
C ALA A 231 2.45 0.68 -42.66
N GLY A 232 3.16 -0.46 -42.69
CA GLY A 232 3.94 -0.91 -43.85
C GLY A 232 3.07 -1.20 -45.08
N THR A 233 1.93 -1.85 -44.90
CA THR A 233 0.99 -2.13 -46.00
C THR A 233 0.28 -0.87 -46.53
N LEU A 234 0.09 0.15 -45.68
CA LEU A 234 -0.45 1.46 -46.10
C LEU A 234 0.57 2.28 -46.91
N THR A 235 1.87 2.19 -46.60
CA THR A 235 2.92 2.85 -47.39
C THR A 235 3.12 2.20 -48.76
N GLU A 236 2.96 0.88 -48.87
CA GLU A 236 3.01 0.19 -50.17
C GLU A 236 1.84 0.58 -51.08
N LYS A 237 0.62 0.68 -50.55
CA LYS A 237 -0.56 1.11 -51.32
C LYS A 237 -0.54 2.57 -51.79
N LYS A 238 0.24 3.45 -51.15
CA LYS A 238 0.42 4.85 -51.60
C LYS A 238 1.55 5.02 -52.63
N SER A 239 2.38 3.98 -52.79
CA SER A 239 3.55 3.98 -53.69
C SER A 239 3.29 3.23 -55.00
N ALA A 240 2.08 2.70 -55.18
CA ALA A 240 1.55 2.07 -56.39
C ALA A 240 0.49 2.97 -57.03
#